data_AF-A0A955E608-F1
#
_entry.id   AF-A0A955E608-F1
#
_cell.length_a   1.000
_cell.length_b   1.000
_cell.length_c   1.000
_cell.angle_alpha   90.00
_cell.angle_beta   90.00
_cell.angle_gamma   90.00
#
_symmetry.space_group_name_H-M   'P 1'
#
loop_
_entity.id
_entity.type
_entity.pdbx_description
1 polymer ?
#
loop_
_entity_poly.entity_id
_entity_poly.type
_entity_poly.pdbx_seq_one_letter_code
_entity_poly.pdbx_strand_id
1 'polypeptide(L)'
;MSGFDRVNVTVRDGSSPPTVVAAQMNPLREEIDLSGVPDGAWVVCWSGTLADDMFAKDWGTWGDAGMSALKSFCARVAPEFGARRLRLVLRPHARHVLSDAFRCRRFVDENAHGFVGVALDAASMMEHSMLDDVEGHYERAFEMLGPVADLVIVTGLERGDEEDGPPGRPPAAVEGTFAEMVGALIGAHVPGGTPVARMTF
;
A
#
# COMPACT_ATOMS: atom_id res chain seq x y z
N MET A 1 -8.55 -5.29 19.18
CA MET A 1 -8.38 -3.87 18.84
C MET A 1 -7.09 -3.75 18.09
N SER A 2 -7.14 -3.53 16.78
CA SER A 2 -5.97 -3.17 15.99
C SER A 2 -5.55 -1.76 16.39
N GLY A 3 -4.33 -1.61 16.89
CA GLY A 3 -3.76 -0.30 17.19
C GLY A 3 -3.36 0.43 15.91
N PHE A 4 -3.33 1.76 15.96
CA PHE A 4 -2.76 2.58 14.89
C PHE A 4 -1.34 3.00 15.24
N ASP A 5 -0.43 2.76 14.29
CA ASP A 5 0.92 3.29 14.36
C ASP A 5 1.01 4.61 13.61
N ARG A 6 1.64 5.62 14.21
CA ARG A 6 1.94 6.86 13.49
C ARG A 6 3.03 6.62 12.47
N VAL A 7 2.81 7.13 11.26
CA VAL A 7 3.73 6.98 10.14
C VAL A 7 4.43 8.30 9.90
N ASN A 8 5.75 8.29 9.98
CA ASN A 8 6.55 9.45 9.63
C ASN A 8 6.61 9.56 8.10
N VAL A 9 6.15 10.70 7.59
CA VAL A 9 6.12 11.02 6.16
C VAL A 9 6.86 12.31 5.88
N THR A 10 7.43 12.38 4.69
CA THR A 10 8.10 13.57 4.15
C THR A 10 7.51 13.92 2.78
N VAL A 11 7.51 15.20 2.41
CA VAL A 11 7.09 15.65 1.07
C VAL A 11 8.24 16.41 0.43
N ARG A 12 8.51 16.13 -0.86
CA ARG A 12 9.72 16.64 -1.54
C ARG A 12 9.61 18.10 -1.96
N ASP A 13 8.39 18.58 -2.22
CA ASP A 13 8.15 19.98 -2.60
C ASP A 13 8.15 20.96 -1.40
N GLY A 14 8.34 20.46 -0.18
CA GLY A 14 8.39 21.25 1.05
C GLY A 14 7.03 21.59 1.66
N SER A 15 5.93 21.11 1.08
CA SER A 15 4.62 21.22 1.70
C SER A 15 4.51 20.42 3.01
N SER A 16 3.58 20.83 3.89
CA SER A 16 3.34 20.13 5.14
C SER A 16 2.78 18.72 4.86
N PRO A 17 3.41 17.64 5.37
CA PRO A 17 2.90 16.30 5.18
C PRO A 17 1.54 16.12 5.89
N PRO A 18 0.66 15.25 5.37
CA PRO A 18 -0.55 14.87 6.10
C PRO A 18 -0.20 14.09 7.37
N THR A 19 -1.11 14.08 8.34
CA THR A 19 -1.04 13.11 9.44
C THR A 19 -1.38 11.74 8.89
N VAL A 20 -0.46 10.80 8.97
CA VAL A 20 -0.65 9.43 8.49
C VAL A 20 -0.60 8.44 9.66
N VAL A 21 -1.59 7.54 9.70
CA VAL A 21 -1.66 6.42 10.65
C VAL A 21 -1.81 5.12 9.88
N ALA A 22 -1.25 4.03 10.40
CA ALA A 22 -1.31 2.72 9.77
C ALA A 22 -1.98 1.68 10.67
N ALA A 23 -2.87 0.87 10.10
CA ALA A 23 -3.46 -0.29 10.76
C ALA A 23 -2.95 -1.57 10.10
N GLN A 24 -2.33 -2.45 10.91
CA GLN A 24 -1.93 -3.79 10.50
C GLN A 24 -3.11 -4.77 10.60
N MET A 25 -4.06 -4.64 9.68
CA MET A 25 -5.30 -5.42 9.69
C MET A 25 -5.70 -5.89 8.28
N ASN A 26 -6.51 -6.95 8.20
CA ASN A 26 -7.16 -7.39 6.97
C ASN A 26 -8.56 -6.76 6.88
N PRO A 27 -8.79 -5.75 6.02
CA PRO A 27 -10.10 -5.07 5.94
C PRO A 27 -11.25 -5.96 5.47
N LEU A 28 -10.95 -7.13 4.89
CA LEU A 28 -11.96 -8.08 4.42
C LEU A 28 -12.46 -9.02 5.53
N ARG A 29 -11.76 -9.07 6.66
CA ARG A 29 -12.07 -9.96 7.80
C ARG A 29 -12.27 -9.21 9.10
N GLU A 30 -11.73 -8.00 9.23
CA GLU A 30 -11.72 -7.22 10.46
C GLU A 30 -12.44 -5.88 10.28
N GLU A 31 -12.94 -5.34 11.40
CA GLU A 31 -13.47 -3.98 11.47
C GLU A 31 -12.35 -3.00 11.81
N ILE A 32 -12.42 -1.81 11.21
CA ILE A 32 -11.49 -0.73 11.50
C ILE A 32 -12.03 0.11 12.65
N ASP A 33 -11.31 0.12 13.78
CA ASP A 33 -11.67 0.90 14.96
C ASP A 33 -11.01 2.27 14.90
N LEU A 34 -11.68 3.27 14.32
CA LEU A 34 -11.12 4.62 14.15
C LEU A 34 -11.04 5.45 15.44
N SER A 35 -11.19 4.83 16.63
CA SER A 35 -10.97 5.51 17.90
C SER A 35 -9.52 6.00 18.01
N GLY A 36 -9.34 7.25 18.42
CA GLY A 36 -8.02 7.88 18.52
C GLY A 36 -7.39 8.33 17.19
N VAL A 37 -8.01 8.07 16.04
CA VAL A 37 -7.57 8.62 14.76
C VAL A 37 -7.92 10.12 14.68
N PRO A 38 -6.98 11.03 14.39
CA PRO A 38 -7.32 12.45 14.22
C PRO A 38 -8.19 12.69 12.98
N ASP A 39 -9.13 13.64 13.06
CA ASP A 39 -9.88 14.07 11.87
C ASP A 39 -8.92 14.64 10.79
N GLY A 40 -9.25 14.41 9.52
CA GLY A 40 -8.37 14.78 8.41
C GLY A 40 -7.15 13.86 8.21
N ALA A 41 -6.93 12.86 9.06
CA ALA A 41 -5.81 11.93 8.91
C ALA A 41 -5.98 11.00 7.72
N TRP A 42 -4.86 10.51 7.23
CA TRP A 42 -4.79 9.45 6.25
C TRP A 42 -4.58 8.13 6.97
N VAL A 43 -5.46 7.18 6.70
CA VAL A 43 -5.49 5.87 7.30
C VAL A 43 -5.00 4.85 6.28
N VAL A 44 -3.80 4.32 6.51
CA VAL A 44 -3.19 3.28 5.69
C VAL A 44 -3.61 1.92 6.24
N CYS A 45 -4.14 1.05 5.38
CA CYS A 45 -4.31 -0.36 5.71
C CYS A 45 -4.06 -1.22 4.48
N TRP A 46 -3.88 -2.52 4.68
CA TRP A 46 -3.73 -3.47 3.58
C TRP A 46 -4.97 -3.49 2.67
N SER A 47 -4.79 -3.83 1.39
CA SER A 47 -5.93 -4.07 0.50
C SER A 47 -6.70 -5.36 0.81
N GLY A 48 -6.08 -6.26 1.58
CA GLY A 48 -6.74 -7.40 2.21
C GLY A 48 -6.79 -8.67 1.35
N THR A 49 -7.10 -9.78 2.00
CA THR A 49 -7.13 -11.13 1.40
C THR A 49 -8.33 -11.92 1.89
N LEU A 50 -8.83 -12.83 1.06
CA LEU A 50 -9.82 -13.83 1.45
C LEU A 50 -9.20 -15.04 2.14
N ALA A 51 -7.87 -15.17 2.16
CA ALA A 51 -7.19 -16.20 2.93
C ALA A 51 -7.44 -16.04 4.45
N ASP A 52 -7.26 -17.12 5.20
CA ASP A 52 -7.34 -17.08 6.67
C ASP A 52 -6.09 -16.45 7.31
N ASP A 53 -4.94 -16.52 6.64
CA ASP A 53 -3.71 -15.82 7.02
C ASP A 53 -3.46 -14.62 6.08
N MET A 54 -2.98 -13.50 6.64
CA MET A 54 -2.77 -12.23 5.93
C MET A 54 -1.89 -12.37 4.68
N PHE A 55 -0.94 -13.31 4.69
CA PHE A 55 0.04 -13.48 3.63
C PHE A 55 -0.02 -14.89 3.04
N ALA A 56 -1.11 -15.63 3.22
CA ALA A 56 -1.33 -16.88 2.50
C ALA A 56 -1.89 -16.63 1.08
N LYS A 57 -1.62 -17.57 0.18
CA LYS A 57 -2.19 -17.58 -1.18
C LYS A 57 -3.65 -18.01 -1.13
N ASP A 58 -4.53 -17.28 -1.82
CA ASP A 58 -5.92 -17.66 -2.04
C ASP A 58 -6.35 -17.20 -3.44
N TRP A 59 -6.79 -18.13 -4.27
CA TRP A 59 -7.16 -17.84 -5.67
C TRP A 59 -8.41 -16.96 -5.79
N GLY A 60 -9.31 -17.02 -4.81
CA GLY A 60 -10.52 -16.19 -4.75
C GLY A 60 -10.19 -14.72 -4.48
N THR A 61 -9.10 -14.42 -3.77
CA THR A 61 -8.64 -13.05 -3.48
C THR A 61 -8.43 -12.24 -4.76
N TRP A 62 -7.90 -12.86 -5.82
CA TRP A 62 -7.62 -12.16 -7.08
C TRP A 62 -8.81 -12.12 -8.03
N GLY A 63 -9.90 -12.82 -7.72
CA GLY A 63 -11.11 -12.83 -8.53
C GLY A 63 -12.11 -11.74 -8.15
N ASP A 64 -13.30 -11.84 -8.73
CA ASP A 64 -14.41 -10.91 -8.46
C ASP A 64 -14.84 -10.92 -7.00
N ALA A 65 -14.70 -12.07 -6.31
CA ALA A 65 -15.01 -12.20 -4.89
C ALA A 65 -14.16 -11.24 -4.04
N GLY A 66 -12.84 -11.23 -4.23
CA GLY A 66 -11.94 -10.33 -3.50
C GLY A 66 -12.22 -8.86 -3.81
N MET A 67 -12.42 -8.52 -5.08
CA MET A 67 -12.75 -7.14 -5.48
C MET A 67 -14.11 -6.68 -4.91
N SER A 68 -15.12 -7.54 -4.92
CA SER A 68 -16.43 -7.24 -4.34
C SER A 68 -16.32 -7.04 -2.83
N ALA A 69 -15.53 -7.86 -2.14
CA ALA A 69 -15.30 -7.72 -0.70
C ALA A 69 -14.60 -6.39 -0.38
N LEU A 70 -13.57 -6.00 -1.14
CA LEU A 70 -12.89 -4.72 -0.98
C LEU A 70 -13.84 -3.54 -1.22
N LYS A 71 -14.64 -3.57 -2.30
CA LYS A 71 -15.64 -2.53 -2.58
C LYS A 71 -16.68 -2.43 -1.45
N SER A 72 -17.06 -3.57 -0.86
CA SER A 72 -18.00 -3.63 0.27
C SER A 72 -17.39 -3.02 1.54
N PHE A 73 -16.10 -3.26 1.80
CA PHE A 73 -15.36 -2.59 2.88
C PHE A 73 -15.34 -1.07 2.67
N CYS A 74 -14.95 -0.60 1.48
CA CYS A 74 -14.93 0.83 1.18
C CYS A 74 -16.31 1.48 1.37
N ALA A 75 -17.38 0.85 0.88
CA ALA A 75 -18.75 1.35 1.06
C ALA A 75 -19.16 1.42 2.54
N ARG A 76 -18.78 0.42 3.34
CA ARG A 76 -19.09 0.36 4.78
C ARG A 76 -18.42 1.49 5.56
N VAL A 77 -17.17 1.82 5.26
CA VAL A 77 -16.42 2.85 6.00
C VAL A 77 -16.65 4.28 5.47
N ALA A 78 -17.21 4.42 4.26
CA ALA A 78 -17.39 5.71 3.59
C ALA A 78 -18.12 6.78 4.43
N PRO A 79 -19.21 6.47 5.17
CA PRO A 79 -19.92 7.48 5.96
C PRO A 79 -19.03 8.10 7.05
N GLU A 80 -18.30 7.27 7.80
CA GLU A 80 -17.44 7.74 8.88
C GLU A 80 -16.21 8.49 8.34
N PHE A 81 -15.58 7.95 7.29
CA PHE A 81 -14.46 8.64 6.62
C PHE A 81 -14.88 10.00 6.07
N GLY A 82 -16.08 10.09 5.47
CA GLY A 82 -16.64 11.36 5.01
C GLY A 82 -16.90 12.36 6.15
N ALA A 83 -17.56 11.90 7.23
CA ALA A 83 -17.89 12.74 8.38
C ALA A 83 -16.65 13.34 9.06
N ARG A 84 -15.56 12.56 9.13
CA ARG A 84 -14.30 12.93 9.79
C ARG A 84 -13.22 13.42 8.82
N ARG A 85 -13.56 13.57 7.53
CA ARG A 85 -12.66 13.99 6.45
C ARG A 85 -11.39 13.12 6.34
N LEU A 86 -11.50 11.84 6.68
CA LEU A 86 -10.39 10.89 6.61
C LEU A 86 -10.15 10.46 5.18
N ARG A 87 -8.90 10.10 4.87
CA ARG A 87 -8.52 9.43 3.62
C ARG A 87 -8.17 7.98 3.91
N LEU A 88 -8.71 7.04 3.14
CA LEU A 88 -8.31 5.64 3.17
C LEU A 88 -7.24 5.41 2.11
N VAL A 89 -6.06 4.91 2.51
CA VAL A 89 -4.97 4.59 1.59
C VAL A 89 -4.72 3.09 1.64
N LEU A 90 -5.09 2.39 0.57
CA LEU A 90 -4.92 0.94 0.48
C LEU A 90 -3.47 0.61 0.10
N ARG A 91 -2.82 -0.18 0.93
CA ARG A 91 -1.48 -0.72 0.70
C ARG A 91 -1.59 -2.03 -0.07
N PRO A 92 -1.02 -2.12 -1.29
CA PRO A 92 -1.04 -3.35 -2.07
C PRO A 92 -0.06 -4.38 -1.50
N HIS A 93 -0.33 -5.63 -1.81
CA HIS A 93 0.56 -6.75 -1.52
C HIS A 93 0.29 -7.87 -2.53
N ALA A 94 1.31 -8.61 -2.98
CA ALA A 94 1.18 -9.61 -4.04
C ALA A 94 0.04 -10.64 -3.79
N ARG A 95 -0.19 -10.96 -2.52
CA ARG A 95 -1.21 -11.92 -2.05
C ARG A 95 -2.57 -11.31 -1.68
N HIS A 96 -2.76 -10.02 -1.92
CA HIS A 96 -3.99 -9.28 -1.59
C HIS A 96 -4.78 -8.94 -2.85
N VAL A 97 -5.97 -8.34 -2.67
CA VAL A 97 -6.86 -7.96 -3.79
C VAL A 97 -6.17 -7.01 -4.77
N LEU A 98 -5.42 -6.03 -4.25
CA LEU A 98 -4.56 -5.16 -5.03
C LEU A 98 -3.14 -5.75 -5.03
N SER A 99 -2.89 -6.67 -5.97
CA SER A 99 -1.67 -7.48 -6.05
C SER A 99 -0.55 -6.89 -6.89
N ASP A 100 -0.90 -6.03 -7.85
CA ASP A 100 0.05 -5.52 -8.84
C ASP A 100 -0.31 -4.08 -9.25
N ALA A 101 0.63 -3.43 -9.93
CA ALA A 101 0.50 -2.05 -10.36
C ALA A 101 -0.70 -1.81 -11.28
N PHE A 102 -1.04 -2.76 -12.13
CA PHE A 102 -2.16 -2.64 -13.07
C PHE A 102 -3.51 -2.66 -12.35
N ARG A 103 -3.70 -3.60 -11.43
CA ARG A 103 -4.91 -3.67 -10.60
C ARG A 103 -5.06 -2.44 -9.71
N CYS A 104 -3.97 -1.99 -9.10
CA CYS A 104 -3.95 -0.74 -8.33
C CYS A 104 -4.37 0.44 -9.20
N ARG A 105 -3.79 0.57 -10.40
CA ARG A 105 -4.09 1.68 -11.31
C ARG A 105 -5.55 1.68 -11.73
N ARG A 106 -6.06 0.52 -12.16
CA ARG A 106 -7.47 0.36 -12.51
C ARG A 106 -8.39 0.71 -11.34
N PHE A 107 -8.05 0.28 -10.12
CA PHE A 107 -8.82 0.61 -8.93
C PHE A 107 -8.86 2.13 -8.67
N VAL A 108 -7.73 2.82 -8.79
CA VAL A 108 -7.67 4.29 -8.64
C VAL A 108 -8.51 4.98 -9.70
N ASP A 109 -8.37 4.58 -10.97
CA ASP A 109 -9.12 5.17 -12.08
C ASP A 109 -10.65 4.97 -11.89
N GLU A 110 -11.09 3.80 -11.39
CA GLU A 110 -12.49 3.51 -11.06
C GLU A 110 -13.02 4.30 -9.84
N ASN A 111 -12.14 4.78 -8.95
CA ASN A 111 -12.50 5.47 -7.71
C ASN A 111 -12.00 6.92 -7.68
N ALA A 112 -11.72 7.49 -8.85
CA ALA A 112 -11.25 8.87 -8.97
C ALA A 112 -12.19 9.83 -8.21
N HIS A 113 -11.59 10.77 -7.47
CA HIS A 113 -12.28 11.78 -6.65
C HIS A 113 -12.93 11.28 -5.34
N GLY A 114 -12.67 10.03 -4.93
CA GLY A 114 -13.13 9.49 -3.64
C GLY A 114 -12.22 9.78 -2.44
N PHE A 115 -12.68 9.35 -1.26
CA PHE A 115 -11.86 9.31 -0.03
C PHE A 115 -10.84 8.16 -0.04
N VAL A 116 -10.90 7.26 -1.03
CA VAL A 116 -10.02 6.11 -1.18
C VAL A 116 -8.88 6.43 -2.14
N GLY A 117 -7.70 5.94 -1.80
CA GLY A 117 -6.47 6.05 -2.55
C GLY A 117 -5.63 4.78 -2.43
N VAL A 118 -4.45 4.77 -3.06
CA VAL A 118 -3.50 3.65 -2.98
C VAL A 118 -2.11 4.11 -2.61
N ALA A 119 -1.40 3.27 -1.86
CA ALA A 119 0.03 3.43 -1.67
C ALA A 119 0.81 2.74 -2.80
N LEU A 120 1.91 3.34 -3.22
CA LEU A 120 2.96 2.68 -3.99
C LEU A 120 3.95 2.04 -3.01
N ASP A 121 3.83 0.74 -2.83
CA ASP A 121 4.78 -0.12 -2.10
C ASP A 121 5.24 -1.24 -3.04
N ALA A 122 6.26 -0.95 -3.85
CA ALA A 122 6.73 -1.89 -4.86
C ALA A 122 7.25 -3.20 -4.22
N ALA A 123 7.92 -3.11 -3.07
CA ALA A 123 8.48 -4.29 -2.39
C ALA A 123 7.39 -5.29 -2.01
N SER A 124 6.27 -4.80 -1.45
CA SER A 124 5.16 -5.65 -0.99
C SER A 124 4.41 -6.33 -2.15
N MET A 125 4.55 -5.82 -3.38
CA MET A 125 3.97 -6.42 -4.58
C MET A 125 4.90 -7.44 -5.26
N MET A 126 6.11 -7.64 -4.76
CA MET A 126 7.02 -8.63 -5.30
C MET A 126 6.63 -10.03 -4.82
N GLU A 127 6.94 -11.04 -5.63
CA GLU A 127 7.03 -12.45 -5.21
C GLU A 127 8.49 -12.91 -5.40
N HIS A 128 8.87 -14.03 -4.78
CA HIS A 128 10.26 -14.53 -4.83
C HIS A 128 10.78 -14.73 -6.26
N SER A 129 9.92 -15.19 -7.17
CA SER A 129 10.24 -15.39 -8.58
C SER A 129 10.51 -14.10 -9.37
N MET A 130 10.18 -12.93 -8.81
CA MET A 130 10.41 -11.63 -9.43
C MET A 130 11.76 -11.02 -9.05
N LEU A 131 12.46 -11.57 -8.06
CA LEU A 131 13.67 -10.97 -7.49
C LEU A 131 14.84 -10.93 -8.47
N ASP A 132 14.87 -11.84 -9.44
CA ASP A 132 15.92 -11.88 -10.46
C ASP A 132 15.76 -10.75 -11.52
N ASP A 133 14.58 -10.11 -11.62
CA ASP A 133 14.29 -8.93 -12.48
C ASP A 133 13.65 -7.78 -11.65
N VAL A 134 14.10 -7.61 -10.40
CA VAL A 134 13.48 -6.66 -9.46
C VAL A 134 13.49 -5.23 -9.98
N GLU A 135 14.55 -4.81 -10.68
CA GLU A 135 14.69 -3.45 -11.22
C GLU A 135 13.59 -3.17 -12.26
N GLY A 136 13.43 -4.08 -13.23
CA GLY A 136 12.39 -3.94 -14.25
C GLY A 136 10.98 -4.01 -13.70
N HIS A 137 10.76 -4.76 -12.62
CA HIS A 137 9.48 -4.78 -11.91
C HIS A 137 9.20 -3.48 -11.15
N TYR A 138 10.21 -2.90 -10.50
CA TYR A 138 10.10 -1.60 -9.84
C TYR A 138 9.84 -0.48 -10.84
N GLU A 139 10.59 -0.40 -11.94
CA GLU A 139 10.37 0.58 -13.01
C GLU A 139 8.91 0.57 -13.48
N ARG A 140 8.39 -0.61 -13.84
CA ARG A 140 6.99 -0.77 -14.27
C ARG A 140 5.99 -0.34 -13.19
N ALA A 141 6.24 -0.66 -11.92
CA ALA A 141 5.37 -0.26 -10.82
C ALA A 141 5.35 1.27 -10.64
N PHE A 142 6.54 1.90 -10.67
CA PHE A 142 6.69 3.35 -10.53
C PHE A 142 6.12 4.12 -11.72
N GLU A 143 6.36 3.68 -12.95
CA GLU A 143 5.76 4.30 -14.15
C GLU A 143 4.24 4.31 -14.10
N MET A 144 3.64 3.21 -13.65
CA MET A 144 2.20 3.02 -13.69
C MET A 144 1.46 3.70 -12.53
N LEU A 145 2.02 3.59 -11.32
CA LEU A 145 1.40 4.09 -10.08
C LEU A 145 1.98 5.39 -9.58
N GLY A 146 3.25 5.71 -9.84
CA GLY A 146 3.90 6.92 -9.36
C GLY A 146 3.08 8.20 -9.60
N PRO A 147 2.49 8.41 -10.80
CA PRO A 147 1.69 9.59 -11.09
C PRO A 147 0.37 9.70 -10.32
N VAL A 148 -0.13 8.60 -9.76
CA VAL A 148 -1.48 8.53 -9.15
C VAL A 148 -1.46 8.05 -7.69
N ALA A 149 -0.30 7.64 -7.17
CA ALA A 149 -0.18 7.16 -5.81
C ALA A 149 -0.38 8.30 -4.81
N ASP A 150 -1.13 8.00 -3.75
CA ASP A 150 -1.35 8.94 -2.66
C ASP A 150 -0.16 8.97 -1.72
N LEU A 151 0.44 7.82 -1.48
CA LEU A 151 1.56 7.64 -0.57
C LEU A 151 2.59 6.73 -1.22
N VAL A 152 3.87 7.08 -1.15
CA VAL A 152 4.95 6.13 -1.46
C VAL A 152 5.43 5.52 -0.16
N ILE A 153 5.47 4.20 -0.09
CA ILE A 153 6.04 3.46 1.04
C ILE A 153 7.35 2.84 0.57
N VAL A 154 8.44 3.24 1.21
CA VAL A 154 9.78 2.72 0.96
C VAL A 154 10.09 1.68 2.03
N THR A 155 10.08 0.42 1.60
CA THR A 155 10.35 -0.79 2.38
C THR A 155 11.44 -1.58 1.69
N GLY A 156 12.31 -2.23 2.47
CA GLY A 156 13.31 -3.14 1.92
C GLY A 156 12.68 -4.45 1.47
N LEU A 157 13.46 -5.17 0.68
CA LEU A 157 13.12 -6.45 0.11
C LEU A 157 14.19 -7.45 0.51
N GLU A 158 13.82 -8.44 1.31
CA GLU A 158 14.71 -9.54 1.67
C GLU A 158 14.27 -10.81 0.95
N ARG A 159 15.23 -11.53 0.34
CA ARG A 159 14.97 -12.85 -0.22
C ARG A 159 14.79 -13.83 0.94
N GLY A 160 13.57 -14.31 1.15
CA GLY A 160 13.31 -15.38 2.11
C GLY A 160 13.93 -16.70 1.65
N ASP A 161 14.16 -17.61 2.58
CA ASP A 161 14.74 -18.93 2.30
C ASP A 161 13.74 -19.88 1.59
N GLU A 162 12.43 -19.60 1.68
CA GLU A 162 11.36 -20.41 1.08
C GLU A 162 10.92 -19.83 -0.27
N GLU A 163 10.99 -20.65 -1.33
CA GLU A 163 10.61 -20.31 -2.71
C GLU A 163 9.13 -19.91 -2.86
N ASP A 164 8.26 -20.46 -2.00
CA ASP A 164 6.83 -20.13 -1.92
C ASP A 164 6.47 -19.18 -0.75
N GLY A 165 7.46 -18.74 0.02
CA GLY A 165 7.29 -17.75 1.08
C GLY A 165 7.04 -16.34 0.50
N PRO A 166 6.36 -15.44 1.24
CA PRO A 166 6.31 -14.04 0.80
C PRO A 166 7.76 -13.51 0.78
N PRO A 167 8.19 -12.75 -0.24
CA PRO A 167 9.47 -12.09 -0.16
C PRO A 167 9.45 -11.18 1.07
N GLY A 168 10.49 -11.32 1.90
CA GLY A 168 10.80 -10.57 3.11
C GLY A 168 9.60 -9.99 3.85
N ARG A 169 9.24 -10.58 5.00
CA ARG A 169 8.44 -9.84 5.98
C ARG A 169 9.15 -8.48 6.22
N PRO A 170 8.46 -7.33 6.07
CA PRO A 170 9.04 -6.07 6.48
C PRO A 170 9.47 -6.18 7.96
N PRO A 171 10.61 -5.58 8.34
CA PRO A 171 11.32 -4.54 7.60
C PRO A 171 12.80 -4.85 7.34
N ALA A 172 13.17 -4.99 6.07
CA ALA A 172 14.55 -4.75 5.66
C ALA A 172 14.76 -3.25 5.39
N ALA A 173 15.95 -2.71 5.70
CA ALA A 173 16.30 -1.36 5.29
C ALA A 173 16.56 -1.32 3.77
N VAL A 174 16.15 -0.25 3.08
CA VAL A 174 16.56 0.01 1.70
C VAL A 174 17.93 0.68 1.76
N GLU A 175 18.98 -0.04 1.36
CA GLU A 175 20.36 0.44 1.45
C GLU A 175 21.12 0.30 0.12
N GLY A 176 22.29 0.94 0.05
CA GLY A 176 23.20 0.85 -1.09
C GLY A 176 22.59 1.29 -2.42
N THR A 177 22.98 0.61 -3.49
CA THR A 177 22.53 0.91 -4.87
C THR A 177 21.02 0.76 -5.04
N PHE A 178 20.38 -0.11 -4.27
CA PHE A 178 18.93 -0.27 -4.30
C PHE A 178 18.20 0.98 -3.78
N ALA A 179 18.75 1.63 -2.74
CA ALA A 179 18.22 2.90 -2.25
C ALA A 179 18.36 4.03 -3.29
N GLU A 180 19.49 4.07 -4.00
CA GLU A 180 19.73 5.03 -5.07
C GLU A 180 18.74 4.84 -6.24
N MET A 181 18.51 3.58 -6.65
CA MET A 181 17.53 3.24 -7.67
C MET A 181 16.11 3.67 -7.27
N VAL A 182 15.65 3.31 -6.07
CA VAL A 182 14.32 3.71 -5.58
C VAL A 182 14.21 5.24 -5.51
N GLY A 183 15.26 5.93 -5.06
CA GLY A 183 15.32 7.39 -5.05
C GLY A 183 15.18 8.00 -6.44
N ALA A 184 15.86 7.43 -7.45
CA ALA A 184 15.77 7.85 -8.84
C ALA A 184 14.37 7.65 -9.41
N LEU A 185 13.73 6.51 -9.14
CA LEU A 185 12.36 6.21 -9.58
C LEU A 185 11.33 7.16 -8.95
N ILE A 186 11.45 7.46 -7.65
CA ILE A 186 10.65 8.50 -7.00
C ILE A 186 10.86 9.86 -7.68
N GLY A 187 12.12 10.19 -7.98
CA GLY A 187 12.51 11.38 -8.73
C GLY A 187 11.77 11.52 -10.06
N ALA A 188 11.74 10.43 -10.84
CA ALA A 188 11.26 10.42 -12.21
C ALA A 188 9.74 10.32 -12.34
N HIS A 189 9.07 9.51 -11.49
CA HIS A 189 7.68 9.11 -11.74
C HIS A 189 6.67 9.65 -10.72
N VAL A 190 7.12 10.08 -9.55
CA VAL A 190 6.23 10.49 -8.47
C VAL A 190 6.13 12.02 -8.46
N PRO A 191 4.94 12.62 -8.27
CA PRO A 191 4.80 14.06 -8.04
C PRO A 191 5.57 14.54 -6.80
N GLY A 192 6.05 15.79 -6.81
CA GLY A 192 6.81 16.38 -5.70
C GLY A 192 6.01 16.48 -4.39
N GLY A 193 4.70 16.67 -4.51
CA GLY A 193 3.76 16.79 -3.40
C GLY A 193 3.28 15.46 -2.80
N THR A 194 3.63 14.32 -3.40
CA THR A 194 3.24 13.00 -2.86
C THR A 194 4.06 12.68 -1.61
N PRO A 195 3.42 12.41 -0.46
CA PRO A 195 4.09 11.97 0.75
C PRO A 195 4.88 10.66 0.55
N VAL A 196 6.06 10.59 1.15
CA VAL A 196 6.93 9.41 1.18
C VAL A 196 7.13 8.98 2.63
N ALA A 197 6.74 7.74 2.94
CA ALA A 197 6.94 7.09 4.22
C ALA A 197 8.11 6.11 4.14
N ARG A 198 8.89 6.03 5.21
CA ARG A 198 9.72 4.86 5.51
C ARG A 198 9.01 4.08 6.60
N MET A 199 8.56 2.87 6.28
CA MET A 199 7.84 2.05 7.24
C MET A 199 8.70 0.86 7.64
N THR A 200 8.98 0.78 8.94
CA THR A 200 9.53 -0.43 9.55
C THR A 200 8.45 -1.01 10.46
N PHE A 201 7.96 -2.22 10.16
CA PHE A 201 6.96 -2.91 10.98
C PHE A 201 7.63 -3.97 11.84
#